data_AF-A0AA95MAY5-F1
#
_entry.id   AF-A0AA95MAY5-F1
#
_cell.length_a   1.000
_cell.length_b   1.000
_cell.length_c   1.000
_cell.angle_alpha   90.00
_cell.angle_beta   90.00
_cell.angle_gamma   90.00
#
_symmetry.space_group_name_H-M   'P 1'
#
loop_
_entity.id
_entity.type
_entity.pdbx_description
1 polymer ?
#
loop_
_entity_poly.entity_id
_entity_poly.type
_entity_poly.pdbx_seq_one_letter_code
_entity_poly.pdbx_strand_id
1 'polypeptide(L)' 'MNNPFNYPEISYNEVILYLETKWERRLSDHERHVLIEGYRFGRMIEAENEIKILFVK' A
#
# COMPACT_ATOMS: atom_id res chain seq x y z
N MET A 1 -8.84 -5.36 -19.67
CA MET A 1 -7.64 -5.85 -18.95
C MET A 1 -7.55 -5.02 -17.68
N ASN A 2 -8.18 -5.50 -16.60
CA ASN A 2 -8.23 -4.80 -15.32
C ASN A 2 -6.96 -5.16 -14.55
N ASN A 3 -6.01 -4.22 -14.45
CA ASN A 3 -4.91 -4.32 -13.50
C ASN A 3 -5.19 -3.32 -12.36
N PRO A 4 -6.01 -3.66 -11.34
CA PRO A 4 -6.36 -2.74 -10.25
C PRO A 4 -5.17 -2.39 -9.33
N PHE A 5 -3.99 -2.93 -9.59
CA PHE A 5 -2.91 -3.01 -8.60
C PHE A 5 -1.64 -2.22 -8.98
N ASN A 6 -1.64 -1.49 -10.09
CA ASN A 6 -0.55 -0.58 -10.43
C ASN A 6 -0.87 0.84 -9.96
N TYR A 7 -0.56 1.12 -8.70
CA TYR A 7 -0.52 2.50 -8.20
C TYR A 7 0.74 3.21 -8.70
N PRO A 8 0.68 4.54 -8.90
CA PRO A 8 1.87 5.33 -9.21
C PRO A 8 2.91 5.15 -8.11
N GLU A 9 4.18 4.94 -8.49
CA GLU A 9 5.30 4.83 -7.55
C GLU A 9 5.34 5.98 -6.51
N ILE A 10 4.81 7.14 -6.90
CA ILE A 10 4.68 8.35 -6.08
C ILE A 10 4.06 8.09 -4.70
N SER A 11 3.01 7.27 -4.59
CA SER A 11 2.32 7.08 -3.30
C SER A 11 3.14 6.26 -2.30
N TYR A 12 3.98 5.35 -2.78
CA TYR A 12 4.90 4.60 -1.91
C TYR A 12 6.03 5.49 -1.40
N ASN A 13 6.49 6.41 -2.23
CA ASN A 13 7.58 7.34 -1.89
C ASN A 13 7.18 8.32 -0.78
N GLU A 14 5.92 8.73 -0.70
CA GLU A 14 5.43 9.63 0.36
C GLU A 14 5.47 8.96 1.75
N VAL A 15 4.99 7.71 1.87
CA VAL A 15 4.99 6.97 3.13
C VAL A 15 6.41 6.66 3.60
N ILE A 16 7.28 6.25 2.66
CA ILE A 16 8.71 6.02 2.94
C ILE A 16 9.35 7.32 3.43
N LEU A 17 9.15 8.43 2.74
CA LEU A 17 9.71 9.73 3.12
C LEU A 17 9.23 10.18 4.50
N TYR A 18 7.94 10.02 4.81
CA TYR A 18 7.38 10.35 6.11
C TYR A 18 8.05 9.55 7.24
N LEU A 19 8.19 8.23 7.07
CA LEU A 19 8.78 7.37 8.09
C LEU A 19 10.28 7.63 8.27
N GLU A 20 11.02 7.84 7.18
CA GLU A 20 12.44 8.19 7.25
C GLU A 20 12.67 9.53 7.94
N THR A 21 11.80 10.51 7.69
CA THR A 21 11.82 11.81 8.38
C THR A 21 11.52 11.65 9.86
N LYS A 22 10.46 10.90 10.20
CA LYS A 22 10.02 10.70 11.59
C LYS A 22 11.03 9.95 12.44
N TRP A 23 11.77 9.01 11.84
CA TRP A 23 12.74 8.18 12.55
C TRP A 23 14.18 8.67 12.40
N GLU A 24 14.37 9.79 11.69
CA GLU A 24 15.67 10.42 11.44
C GLU A 24 16.70 9.42 10.89
N ARG A 25 16.22 8.45 10.09
CA ARG A 25 17.06 7.41 9.49
C ARG A 25 16.46 6.93 8.18
N ARG A 26 17.32 6.36 7.34
CA ARG A 26 16.86 5.65 6.14
C ARG A 26 16.25 4.31 6.54
N LEU A 27 15.18 3.94 5.84
CA LEU A 27 14.67 2.57 5.91
C LEU A 27 15.68 1.64 5.22
N SER A 28 15.75 0.41 5.70
CA SER A 28 16.39 -0.68 4.97
C SER A 28 15.54 -1.09 3.77
N ASP A 29 16.14 -1.79 2.82
CA ASP A 29 15.42 -2.29 1.64
C ASP A 29 14.30 -3.26 2.04
N HIS A 30 14.54 -4.07 3.08
CA HIS A 30 13.52 -4.96 3.63
C HIS A 30 12.33 -4.18 4.21
N GLU A 31 12.57 -3.12 4.97
CA GLU A 31 11.50 -2.28 5.54
C GLU A 31 10.67 -1.60 4.43
N ARG A 32 11.31 -1.07 3.39
CA ARG A 32 10.60 -0.50 2.24
C ARG A 32 9.76 -1.56 1.53
N HIS A 33 10.31 -2.75 1.33
CA HIS A 33 9.60 -3.85 0.69
C HIS A 33 8.37 -4.29 1.51
N VAL A 34 8.52 -4.48 2.82
CA VAL A 34 7.41 -4.85 3.72
C VAL A 34 6.31 -3.78 3.72
N LEU A 35 6.66 -2.49 3.69
CA LEU A 35 5.66 -1.41 3.60
C LEU A 35 4.86 -1.46 2.30
N ILE A 36 5.53 -1.69 1.17
CA ILE A 36 4.88 -1.80 -0.14
C ILE A 36 3.93 -3.01 -0.16
N GLU A 37 4.37 -4.17 0.33
CA GLU A 37 3.55 -5.38 0.39
C GLU A 37 2.39 -5.25 1.37
N GLY A 38 2.60 -4.63 2.54
CA GLY A 38 1.55 -4.34 3.51
C GLY A 38 0.48 -3.42 2.94
N TYR A 39 0.87 -2.38 2.17
CA TYR A 39 -0.07 -1.50 1.48
C TYR A 39 -0.89 -2.27 0.44
N ARG A 40 -0.23 -3.06 -0.42
CA ARG A 40 -0.89 -3.88 -1.44
C ARG A 40 -1.91 -4.84 -0.82
N PHE A 41 -1.51 -5.50 0.27
CA PHE A 41 -2.37 -6.42 0.99
C PHE A 41 -3.60 -5.72 1.60
N GLY A 42 -3.40 -4.59 2.28
CA GLY A 42 -4.51 -3.80 2.85
C GLY A 42 -5.54 -3.40 1.79
N ARG A 43 -5.09 -2.93 0.62
CA ARG A 43 -5.97 -2.55 -0.50
C ARG A 43 -6.71 -3.74 -1.11
N MET A 44 -6.08 -4.90 -1.20
CA MET A 44 -6.75 -6.12 -1.65
C MET A 44 -7.92 -6.47 -0.71
N ILE A 45 -7.70 -6.41 0.60
CA ILE A 45 -8.74 -6.65 1.60
C ILE A 45 -9.86 -5.60 1.53
N GLU A 46 -9.52 -4.32 1.36
CA GLU A 46 -10.53 -3.27 1.17
C GLU A 46 -11.39 -3.53 -0.07
N ALA A 47 -10.78 -3.86 -1.21
CA ALA A 47 -11.50 -4.18 -2.44
C ALA A 47 -12.40 -5.42 -2.29
N GLU A 48 -11.93 -6.48 -1.61
CA GLU A 48 -12.73 -7.66 -1.31
C GLU A 48 -13.95 -7.32 -0.43
N ASN A 49 -13.78 -6.42 0.54
CA ASN A 49 -14.86 -5.97 1.42
C ASN A 49 -15.85 -5.07 0.70
N GLU A 50 -15.40 -4.15 -0.16
CA GLU A 50 -16.25 -3.32 -1.01
C GLU A 50 -17.10 -4.19 -1.96
N ILE A 51 -16.49 -5.22 -2.57
CA ILE A 51 -17.19 -6.20 -3.40
C ILE A 51 -18.29 -6.89 -2.60
N LYS A 52 -18.01 -7.38 -1.39
CA LYS A 52 -19.02 -8.06 -0.55
C LYS A 52 -20.22 -7.16 -0.24
N ILE A 53 -20.02 -5.86 0.01
CA ILE A 53 -21.13 -4.92 0.29
C ILE A 53 -22.06 -4.78 -0.93
N LEU A 54 -21.53 -4.81 -2.15
CA LEU A 54 -22.33 -4.69 -3.38
C LEU A 54 -23.20 -5.92 -3.66
N PHE A 55 -22.78 -7.11 -3.21
CA PHE A 55 -23.51 -8.37 -3.42
C PHE A 55 -24.49 -8.74 -2.30
N VAL A 56 -24.55 -7.96 -1.22
CA VAL A 56 -25.49 -8.14 -0.10
C VAL A 56 -26.75 -7.25 -0.26
N LYS A 57 -26.84 -6.46 -1.34
CA LYS A 57 -28.04 -5.66 -1.69
C LYS A 57 -29.06 -6.43 -2.52
#